data_AF-A0A2T9Y4X0-F1
#
_entry.id   AF-A0A2T9Y4X0-F1
#
_cell.length_a   1.000
_cell.length_b   1.000
_cell.length_c   1.000
_cell.angle_alpha   90.00
_cell.angle_beta   90.00
_cell.angle_gamma   90.00
#
_symmetry.space_group_name_H-M   'P 1'
#
loop_
_entity.id
_entity.type
_entity.pdbx_description
1 polymer ?
#
loop_
_entity_poly.entity_id
_entity_poly.type
_entity_poly.pdbx_seq_one_letter_code
_entity_poly.pdbx_strand_id
1 'polypeptide(L)' 'MSGTQFVYEYKLVVVGGGGVGKSALTIQFIQSHFVDEYDPTIEDSYRKQCVIDGETALLDVLDTAGQEEY' A
#
# COMPACT_ATOMS: atom_id res chain seq x y z
N MET A 1 29.88 -1.36 16.15
CA MET A 1 28.67 -1.35 16.99
C MET A 1 27.48 -1.19 16.06
N SER A 2 26.81 -2.26 15.64
CA SER A 2 25.54 -2.11 14.90
C SER A 2 24.43 -1.99 15.92
N GLY A 3 24.10 -0.76 16.31
CA GLY A 3 22.88 -0.51 17.05
C GLY A 3 21.70 -1.00 16.22
N THR A 4 20.73 -1.66 16.86
CA THR A 4 19.47 -2.04 16.22
C THR A 4 18.85 -0.79 15.62
N GLN A 5 18.84 -0.67 14.28
CA GLN A 5 18.18 0.45 13.62
C GLN A 5 16.68 0.21 13.78
N PHE A 6 16.02 1.05 14.58
CA PHE A 6 14.57 1.01 14.67
C PHE A 6 14.01 1.36 13.30
N VAL A 7 13.28 0.44 12.69
CA VAL A 7 12.56 0.71 11.45
C VAL A 7 11.25 1.37 11.83
N TYR A 8 11.05 2.62 11.41
CA TYR A 8 9.78 3.31 11.60
C TYR A 8 8.70 2.64 10.76
N GLU A 9 7.57 2.29 11.38
CA GLU A 9 6.41 1.71 10.69
C GLU A 9 5.35 2.78 10.44
N TYR A 10 4.96 2.96 9.18
CA TYR A 10 3.87 3.83 8.77
C TYR A 10 2.69 2.97 8.30
N LYS A 11 1.54 3.15 8.97
CA LYS A 11 0.30 2.47 8.60
C LYS A 11 -0.52 3.36 7.69
N LEU A 12 -0.84 2.84 6.50
CA LEU A 12 -1.55 3.57 5.44
C LEU A 12 -2.83 2.81 5.11
N VAL A 13 -3.93 3.53 4.92
CA VAL A 13 -5.20 2.96 4.44
C VAL A 13 -5.60 3.69 3.17
N VAL A 14 -5.85 2.94 2.10
CA VAL A 14 -6.26 3.49 0.80
C VAL A 14 -7.77 3.37 0.66
N VAL A 15 -8.46 4.51 0.55
CA VAL A 15 -9.92 4.60 0.46
C VAL A 15 -10.37 5.32 -0.80
N GLY A 16 -11.59 5.02 -1.25
CA GLY A 16 -12.20 5.64 -2.43
C GLY A 16 -13.27 4.75 -3.06
N GLY A 17 -13.98 5.26 -4.07
CA GLY A 17 -15.05 4.53 -4.76
C GLY A 17 -14.59 3.23 -5.45
N GLY A 18 -15.55 2.44 -5.92
CA GLY A 18 -15.29 1.30 -6.80
C GLY A 18 -14.64 1.73 -8.13
N GLY A 19 -13.69 0.95 -8.65
CA GLY A 19 -13.08 1.20 -9.97
C GLY A 19 -12.14 2.41 -10.09
N VAL A 20 -11.90 3.19 -9.04
CA VAL A 20 -11.04 4.40 -9.10
C VAL A 20 -9.53 4.13 -9.16
N GLY A 21 -9.11 2.86 -9.14
CA GLY A 21 -7.70 2.46 -9.28
C GLY A 21 -6.89 2.34 -7.99
N LYS A 22 -7.53 2.16 -6.82
CA LYS A 22 -6.86 1.98 -5.51
C LYS A 22 -5.82 0.84 -5.55
N SER A 23 -6.27 -0.35 -5.93
CA SER A 23 -5.44 -1.55 -6.04
C SER A 23 -4.36 -1.40 -7.10
N ALA A 24 -4.69 -0.80 -8.26
CA ALA A 24 -3.72 -0.53 -9.31
C ALA A 24 -2.58 0.39 -8.82
N LEU A 25 -2.90 1.45 -8.07
CA LEU A 25 -1.91 2.35 -7.48
C LEU A 25 -1.08 1.65 -6.40
N THR A 26 -1.73 0.92 -5.50
CA THR A 26 -1.06 0.19 -4.40
C THR A 26 -0.10 -0.86 -4.94
N ILE A 27 -0.53 -1.69 -5.89
CA ILE A 27 0.27 -2.77 -6.47
C ILE A 27 1.41 -2.20 -7.32
N GLN A 28 1.15 -1.18 -8.13
CA GLN A 28 2.20 -0.49 -8.88
C GLN A 28 3.26 0.08 -7.95
N PHE A 29 2.85 0.77 -6.88
CA PHE A 29 3.79 1.34 -5.93
C PHE A 29 4.61 0.26 -5.22
N ILE A 30 4.00 -0.87 -4.85
CA ILE A 30 4.66 -1.87 -4.02
C ILE A 30 5.53 -2.81 -4.86
N GLN A 31 4.96 -3.36 -5.92
CA GLN A 31 5.55 -4.42 -6.73
C GLN A 31 6.22 -3.92 -8.02
N SER A 32 6.08 -2.63 -8.36
CA SER A 32 6.54 -2.06 -9.65
C SER A 32 5.93 -2.77 -10.86
N HIS A 33 4.70 -3.25 -10.70
CA HIS A 33 3.93 -3.96 -11.71
C HIS A 33 2.53 -3.37 -11.78
N PHE A 34 2.06 -3.12 -13.01
CA PHE A 34 0.71 -2.64 -13.26
C PHE A 34 -0.20 -3.84 -13.53
N VAL A 35 -1.36 -3.88 -12.88
CA VAL A 35 -2.32 -4.98 -13.02
C VAL A 35 -3.18 -4.75 -14.26
N ASP A 36 -3.17 -5.71 -15.18
CA ASP A 36 -3.91 -5.61 -16.44
C ASP A 36 -5.40 -5.96 -16.30
N GLU A 37 -5.76 -6.75 -15.29
CA GLU A 37 -7.13 -7.22 -15.03
C GLU A 37 -7.70 -6.60 -13.75
N TYR A 38 -8.99 -6.25 -13.80
CA TYR A 38 -9.71 -5.74 -12.63
C TYR A 38 -10.38 -6.88 -11.86
N ASP A 39 -9.90 -7.14 -10.65
CA ASP A 39 -10.58 -7.95 -9.65
C ASP A 39 -11.01 -7.04 -8.47
N PRO A 40 -12.31 -6.90 -8.16
CA PRO A 40 -12.76 -6.09 -7.04
C PRO A 40 -12.11 -6.52 -5.72
N THR A 41 -11.25 -5.67 -5.16
CA THR A 41 -10.64 -5.90 -3.84
C THR A 41 -11.72 -5.95 -2.75
N ILE A 42 -11.60 -6.90 -1.83
CA ILE A 42 -12.35 -6.91 -0.56
C ILE A 42 -11.53 -6.15 0.49
N GLU A 43 -10.35 -6.68 0.80
CA GLU A 43 -9.33 -6.06 1.64
C GLU A 43 -8.01 -6.80 1.39
N ASP A 44 -6.93 -6.06 1.09
CA ASP A 44 -5.59 -6.61 0.92
C ASP A 44 -4.57 -5.82 1.75
N SER A 45 -3.58 -6.53 2.30
CA SER A 45 -2.50 -5.92 3.09
C SER A 45 -1.16 -6.16 2.43
N TYR A 46 -0.38 -5.10 2.30
CA TYR A 46 0.92 -5.11 1.66
C TYR A 46 1.97 -4.43 2.53
N ARG A 47 3.20 -4.93 2.43
CA ARG A 47 4.35 -4.37 3.13
C ARG A 47 5.49 -4.03 2.18
N LYS A 48 6.08 -2.86 2.37
CA LYS A 48 7.24 -2.40 1.60
C LYS A 48 8.24 -1.69 2.50
N GLN A 49 9.49 -2.14 2.45
CA GLN A 49 10.60 -1.34 2.98
C GLN A 49 10.99 -0.28 1.96
N CYS A 50 11.14 0.96 2.40
CA CYS A 50 11.60 2.08 1.59
C CYS A 50 12.44 3.05 2.42
N VAL A 51 13.00 4.06 1.74
CA VAL A 51 13.71 5.16 2.38
C VAL A 51 12.81 6.39 2.37
N ILE A 52 12.55 6.96 3.54
CA ILE A 52 11.78 8.20 3.73
C ILE A 52 12.67 9.16 4.52
N ASP A 53 12.93 10.34 3.96
CA ASP A 53 13.78 11.36 4.58
C ASP A 53 15.18 10.86 5.02
N GLY A 54 15.73 9.90 4.27
CA GLY A 54 17.04 9.30 4.53
C GLY A 54 17.04 8.12 5.51
N GLU A 55 15.90 7.79 6.11
CA GLU A 55 15.76 6.69 7.07
C GLU A 55 15.03 5.48 6.48
N THR A 56 15.42 4.28 6.91
CA THR A 56 14.71 3.05 6.52
C THR A 56 13.38 2.97 7.23
N ALA A 57 12.31 2.81 6.47
CA ALA A 57 10.94 2.71 6.96
C ALA A 57 10.23 1.48 6.41
N LEU A 58 9.25 0.99 7.17
CA LEU A 58 8.29 -0.02 6.75
C LEU A 58 6.94 0.64 6.49
N LEU A 59 6.44 0.53 5.27
CA LEU A 59 5.06 0.87 4.95
C LEU A 59 4.19 -0.37 5.11
N ASP A 60 3.15 -0.27 5.93
CA ASP A 60 2.09 -1.27 6.13
C ASP A 60 0.80 -0.70 5.51
N VAL A 61 0.48 -1.14 4.29
CA VAL A 61 -0.58 -0.57 3.47
C VAL A 61 -1.79 -1.50 3.49
N LEU A 62 -2.95 -0.97 3.84
CA LEU A 62 -4.25 -1.61 3.72
C LEU A 62 -4.99 -1.04 2.51
N ASP A 63 -5.20 -1.87 1.50
CA ASP A 63 -6.04 -1.57 0.34
C ASP A 63 -7.45 -2.09 0.60
N THR A 64 -8.46 -1.23 0.49
CA THR A 64 -9.83 -1.56 0.88
C THR A 64 -10.74 -1.74 -0.34
N ALA A 65 -11.87 -2.43 -0.14
CA ALA A 65 -12.96 -2.41 -1.10
C ALA A 65 -13.37 -0.97 -1.47
N GLY A 66 -13.86 -0.82 -2.71
CA GLY A 66 -14.54 0.41 -3.10
C GLY A 66 -15.84 0.55 -2.33
N GLN A 67 -16.12 1.76 -1.84
CA GLN A 67 -17.46 2.07 -1.34
C GLN A 67 -18.38 2.32 -2.53
N GLU A 68 -19.56 1.69 -2.56
CA GLU A 68 -20.64 2.05 -3.46
C GLU A 68 -21.32 3.32 -2.94
N GLU A 69 -21.60 4.28 -3.83
CA GLU A 69 -22.46 5.41 -3.50
C GLU A 69 -23.90 4.89 -3.38
N TYR A 70 -24.53 5.11 -2.21
CA TYR A 70 -25.90 4.68 -1.88
C TYR A 70 -26.97 5.27 -2.79
#